data_AF-A0A7W9YDX5-F1
#
_entry.id   AF-A0A7W9YDX5-F1
#
_cell.length_a   1.000
_cell.length_b   1.000
_cell.length_c   1.000
_cell.angle_alpha   90.00
_cell.angle_beta   90.00
_cell.angle_gamma   90.00
#
_symmetry.space_group_name_H-M   'P 1'
#
loop_
_entity.id
_entity.type
_entity.pdbx_description
1 polymer ?
#
loop_
_entity_poly.entity_id
_entity_poly.type
_entity_poly.pdbx_seq_one_letter_code
_entity_poly.pdbx_strand_id
1 'polypeptide(L)'
;MLDVLVLGYKSVFDTSGGYVEAAVRIEGGARPDPVPAEKREIIPYVALEMRKDSDLTVQNVTTVKPERTFWEKVLILHAMTEMTEKRSIQNSPELKVPDLNRYSRHYYDVQIWTNPDYGKATASMLELAEACRRHKELMFRAPDHRYDRAVPGSFRLVPTPEMRKKLASDYERMSAMIFGAAPEFSSVMASIEELETFLNSIADKPSL
;
A
#
# COMPACT_ATOMS: atom_id res chain seq x y z
N MET A 1 18.41 -6.74 -6.11
CA MET A 1 18.26 -7.52 -4.86
C MET A 1 17.77 -6.57 -3.77
N LEU A 2 16.92 -7.03 -2.84
CA LEU A 2 16.60 -6.27 -1.62
C LEU A 2 17.39 -6.94 -0.51
N ASP A 3 18.17 -6.15 0.22
CA ASP A 3 18.85 -6.59 1.44
C ASP A 3 17.92 -6.37 2.62
N VAL A 4 17.89 -7.33 3.53
CA VAL A 4 16.98 -7.32 4.68
C VAL A 4 17.79 -7.42 5.95
N LEU A 5 17.65 -6.43 6.83
CA LEU A 5 18.13 -6.45 8.20
C LEU A 5 16.93 -6.62 9.14
N VAL A 6 17.01 -7.59 10.06
CA VAL A 6 15.99 -7.80 11.09
C VAL A 6 16.62 -7.55 12.46
N LEU A 7 16.14 -6.52 13.15
CA LEU A 7 16.53 -6.19 14.52
C LEU A 7 15.46 -6.73 15.47
N GLY A 8 15.72 -7.88 16.10
CA GLY A 8 14.88 -8.41 17.17
C GLY A 8 15.08 -7.65 18.48
N TYR A 9 14.02 -7.48 19.26
CA TYR A 9 14.08 -6.90 20.60
C TYR A 9 13.22 -7.70 21.57
N LYS A 10 13.56 -7.62 22.87
CA LYS A 10 12.73 -8.24 23.91
C LYS A 10 11.50 -7.36 24.14
N SER A 11 10.33 -7.83 23.73
CA SER A 11 9.07 -7.16 24.02
C SER A 11 8.69 -7.32 25.50
N VAL A 12 8.11 -6.26 26.08
CA VAL A 12 7.44 -6.30 27.39
C VAL A 12 5.97 -6.74 27.28
N PHE A 13 5.44 -6.81 26.06
CA PHE A 13 4.12 -7.34 25.73
C PHE A 13 4.25 -8.72 25.09
N ASP A 14 3.23 -9.56 25.25
CA ASP A 14 3.14 -10.82 24.51
C ASP A 14 2.94 -10.52 23.01
N THR A 15 3.86 -11.00 22.19
CA THR A 15 3.84 -10.86 20.73
C THR A 15 3.69 -12.22 20.03
N SER A 16 3.51 -13.30 20.80
CA SER A 16 3.38 -14.65 20.27
C SER A 16 2.07 -14.80 19.48
N GLY A 17 2.16 -15.30 18.25
CA GLY A 17 1.01 -15.50 17.36
C GLY A 17 0.32 -14.22 16.87
N GLY A 18 0.86 -13.04 17.17
CA GLY A 18 0.30 -11.74 16.77
C GLY A 18 0.74 -11.29 15.37
N TYR A 19 -0.02 -10.35 14.78
CA TYR A 19 0.32 -9.74 13.49
C TYR A 19 1.57 -8.83 13.57
N VAL A 20 1.91 -8.34 14.78
CA VAL A 20 3.07 -7.50 15.09
C VAL A 20 4.10 -8.32 15.87
N GLU A 21 5.28 -8.49 15.28
CA GLU A 21 6.40 -9.20 15.89
C GLU A 21 7.30 -8.23 16.67
N ALA A 22 8.00 -8.74 17.69
CA ALA A 22 9.02 -8.00 18.44
C ALA A 22 10.32 -7.83 17.63
N ALA A 23 10.20 -7.32 16.41
CA ALA A 23 11.30 -7.12 15.49
C ALA A 23 11.06 -5.90 14.60
N VAL A 24 12.14 -5.21 14.24
CA VAL A 24 12.16 -4.16 13.23
C VAL A 24 12.82 -4.73 11.98
N ARG A 25 12.04 -4.84 10.91
CA ARG A 25 12.51 -5.28 9.60
C ARG A 25 12.83 -4.06 8.74
N ILE A 26 14.09 -3.93 8.34
CA ILE A 26 14.61 -2.86 7.49
C ILE A 26 14.95 -3.48 6.13
N GLU A 27 14.33 -2.96 5.09
CA GLU A 27 14.59 -3.37 3.71
C GLU A 27 15.36 -2.26 2.98
N GLY A 28 16.53 -2.58 2.45
CA GLY A 28 17.34 -1.71 1.62
C GLY A 28 17.45 -2.25 0.20
N GLY A 29 17.45 -1.39 -0.80
CA GLY A 29 17.79 -1.80 -2.16
C GLY A 29 17.64 -0.67 -3.18
N ALA A 30 18.20 -0.89 -4.36
CA ALA A 30 18.23 0.11 -5.44
C ALA A 30 16.99 0.12 -6.35
N ARG A 31 15.99 -0.74 -6.05
CA ARG A 31 14.78 -0.87 -6.88
C ARG A 31 13.75 0.24 -6.67
N PRO A 32 13.49 0.74 -5.44
CA PRO A 32 12.54 1.82 -5.25
C PRO A 32 13.02 3.12 -5.92
N ASP A 33 12.11 3.86 -6.53
CA ASP A 33 12.32 5.24 -6.94
C ASP A 33 11.57 6.16 -5.97
N PRO A 34 12.26 6.82 -5.02
CA PRO A 34 11.62 7.53 -3.93
C PRO A 34 11.04 8.90 -4.33
N VAL A 35 11.07 9.27 -5.61
CA VAL A 35 10.69 10.61 -6.08
C VAL A 35 9.18 10.67 -6.41
N PRO A 36 8.47 11.74 -6.02
CA PRO A 36 8.91 12.85 -5.18
C PRO A 36 9.19 12.47 -3.73
N ALA A 37 10.25 13.05 -3.17
CA ALA A 37 10.64 12.90 -1.77
C ALA A 37 10.61 14.25 -1.04
N GLU A 38 10.53 14.22 0.28
CA GLU A 38 10.58 15.38 1.15
C GLU A 38 11.28 15.08 2.48
N LYS A 39 11.80 16.14 3.11
CA LYS A 39 12.39 16.06 4.45
C LYS A 39 11.27 16.17 5.49
N ARG A 40 11.27 15.25 6.45
CA ARG A 40 10.34 15.25 7.59
C ARG A 40 11.11 15.15 8.90
N GLU A 41 10.54 15.78 9.91
CA GLU A 41 10.87 15.54 11.31
C GLU A 41 10.05 14.33 11.79
N ILE A 42 10.68 13.44 12.57
CA ILE A 42 10.01 12.31 13.20
C ILE A 42 10.16 12.42 14.71
N ILE A 43 9.02 12.44 15.40
CA ILE A 43 8.95 12.38 16.86
C ILE A 43 8.30 11.05 17.24
N PRO A 44 9.01 10.14 17.93
CA PRO A 44 8.42 8.87 18.35
C PRO A 44 7.38 9.11 19.45
N TYR A 45 6.29 8.34 19.46
CA TYR A 45 5.22 8.50 20.46
C TYR A 45 5.71 8.44 21.91
N VAL A 46 6.72 7.61 22.19
CA VAL A 46 7.29 7.50 23.54
C VAL A 46 7.91 8.81 24.03
N ALA A 47 8.29 9.74 23.13
CA ALA A 47 8.83 11.04 23.51
C ALA A 47 7.84 11.84 24.39
N LEU A 48 6.53 11.65 24.21
CA LEU A 48 5.50 12.29 25.04
C LEU A 48 5.50 11.80 26.50
N GLU A 49 6.00 10.58 26.72
CA GLU A 49 6.04 9.91 28.02
C GLU A 49 7.43 10.02 28.70
N MET A 50 8.42 10.57 28.00
CA MET A 50 9.78 10.74 28.53
C MET A 50 9.92 12.04 29.34
N ARG A 51 10.97 12.09 30.17
CA ARG A 51 11.29 13.32 30.92
C ARG A 51 11.58 14.47 29.94
N LYS A 52 11.21 15.70 30.33
CA LYS A 52 11.26 16.90 29.46
C LYS A 52 12.64 17.22 28.86
N ASP A 53 13.70 16.67 29.42
CA ASP A 53 15.09 16.80 29.05
C ASP A 53 15.58 15.75 28.04
N SER A 54 14.73 14.78 27.66
CA SER A 54 15.06 13.78 26.63
C SER A 54 14.53 14.22 25.26
N ASP A 55 15.41 14.74 24.39
CA ASP A 55 15.06 15.00 22.99
C ASP A 55 15.27 13.73 22.14
N LEU A 56 14.15 13.14 21.69
CA LEU A 56 14.13 11.97 20.81
C LEU A 56 13.76 12.34 19.36
N THR A 57 13.80 13.63 19.02
CA THR A 57 13.44 14.14 17.70
C THR A 57 14.49 13.76 16.67
N VAL A 58 14.06 13.19 15.55
CA VAL A 58 14.94 12.89 14.42
C VAL A 58 14.62 13.85 13.27
N GLN A 59 15.53 14.78 13.02
CA GLN A 59 15.42 15.79 11.98
C GLN A 59 15.84 15.26 10.60
N ASN A 60 15.36 15.92 9.54
CA ASN A 60 15.86 15.75 8.17
C ASN A 60 15.77 14.31 7.60
N VAL A 61 14.79 13.52 8.05
CA VAL A 61 14.53 12.20 7.49
C VAL A 61 13.98 12.36 6.07
N THR A 62 14.64 11.73 5.09
CA THR A 62 14.09 11.69 3.72
C THR A 62 12.94 10.71 3.67
N THR A 63 11.76 11.18 3.29
CA THR A 63 10.55 10.38 3.13
C THR A 63 10.05 10.50 1.71
N VAL A 64 9.43 9.44 1.20
CA VAL A 64 8.68 9.49 -0.05
C VAL A 64 7.41 10.31 0.20
N LYS A 65 7.06 11.23 -0.69
CA LYS A 65 5.82 12.00 -0.51
C LYS A 65 4.58 11.11 -0.58
N PRO A 66 3.48 11.47 0.09
CA PRO A 66 2.25 10.67 0.10
C PRO A 66 1.71 10.33 -1.29
N GLU A 67 1.85 11.22 -2.27
CA GLU A 67 1.31 11.04 -3.62
C GLU A 67 1.98 9.90 -4.38
N ARG A 68 3.30 9.77 -4.22
CA ARG A 68 4.07 8.66 -4.78
C ARG A 68 3.66 7.34 -4.13
N THR A 69 3.58 7.34 -2.80
CA THR A 69 3.16 6.15 -2.04
C THR A 69 1.76 5.71 -2.46
N PHE A 70 0.82 6.65 -2.58
CA PHE A 70 -0.54 6.39 -3.04
C PHE A 70 -0.55 5.67 -4.40
N TRP A 71 0.13 6.21 -5.41
CA TRP A 71 0.16 5.60 -6.74
C TRP A 71 0.85 4.24 -6.77
N GLU A 72 1.89 4.02 -5.96
CA GLU A 72 2.49 2.71 -5.81
C GLU A 72 1.51 1.69 -5.21
N LYS A 73 0.68 2.10 -4.25
CA LYS A 73 -0.36 1.25 -3.66
C LYS A 73 -1.48 0.95 -4.64
N VAL A 74 -1.95 1.93 -5.42
CA VAL A 74 -2.94 1.71 -6.49
C VAL A 74 -2.44 0.66 -7.48
N LEU A 75 -1.18 0.74 -7.91
CA LEU A 75 -0.57 -0.24 -8.83
C LEU A 75 -0.40 -1.63 -8.19
N ILE A 76 -0.12 -1.69 -6.88
CA ILE A 76 -0.08 -2.94 -6.09
C ILE A 76 -1.46 -3.60 -6.05
N LEU A 77 -2.54 -2.83 -5.88
CA LEU A 77 -3.91 -3.36 -5.91
C LEU A 77 -4.27 -3.87 -7.31
N HIS A 78 -4.02 -3.07 -8.35
CA HIS A 78 -4.23 -3.46 -9.75
C HIS A 78 -3.55 -4.79 -10.08
N ALA A 79 -2.25 -4.86 -9.82
CA ALA A 79 -1.43 -6.03 -10.13
C ALA A 79 -1.93 -7.29 -9.41
N MET A 80 -2.40 -7.15 -8.17
CA MET A 80 -2.82 -8.29 -7.39
C MET A 80 -4.18 -8.82 -7.80
N THR A 81 -5.09 -7.95 -8.23
CA THR A 81 -6.36 -8.34 -8.85
C THR A 81 -6.11 -9.08 -10.16
N GLU A 82 -5.34 -8.51 -11.10
CA GLU A 82 -5.01 -9.12 -12.40
C GLU A 82 -4.31 -10.48 -12.23
N MET A 83 -3.29 -10.55 -11.37
CA MET A 83 -2.54 -11.77 -11.10
C MET A 83 -3.41 -12.85 -10.46
N THR A 84 -4.24 -12.48 -9.47
CA THR A 84 -5.11 -13.44 -8.78
C THR A 84 -6.15 -14.02 -9.71
N GLU A 85 -6.86 -13.18 -10.47
CA GLU A 85 -7.88 -13.65 -11.41
C GLU A 85 -7.29 -14.57 -12.47
N LYS A 86 -6.22 -14.13 -13.14
CA LYS A 86 -5.57 -14.91 -14.19
C LYS A 86 -5.15 -16.29 -13.68
N ARG A 87 -4.47 -16.34 -12.53
CA ARG A 87 -3.97 -17.60 -11.97
C ARG A 87 -5.07 -18.49 -11.41
N SER A 88 -6.14 -17.91 -10.88
CA SER A 88 -7.32 -18.66 -10.45
C SER A 88 -8.00 -19.36 -11.62
N ILE A 89 -8.10 -18.68 -12.78
CA ILE A 89 -8.68 -19.25 -14.01
C ILE A 89 -7.77 -20.34 -14.59
N GLN A 90 -6.45 -20.10 -14.63
CA GLN A 90 -5.49 -21.07 -15.16
C GLN A 90 -5.41 -22.34 -14.30
N ASN A 91 -5.60 -22.21 -12.98
CA ASN A 91 -5.62 -23.30 -12.01
C ASN A 91 -4.47 -24.31 -12.20
N SER A 92 -3.27 -23.77 -12.41
CA SER A 92 -2.09 -24.55 -12.76
C SER A 92 -1.16 -24.71 -11.53
N PRO A 93 -0.57 -25.91 -11.31
CA PRO A 93 0.31 -26.14 -10.16
C PRO A 93 1.54 -25.22 -10.12
N GLU A 94 2.04 -24.82 -11.30
CA GLU A 94 3.20 -23.94 -11.46
C GLU A 94 2.88 -22.44 -11.28
N LEU A 95 1.63 -22.03 -11.43
CA LEU A 95 1.19 -20.63 -11.28
C LEU A 95 0.18 -20.48 -10.14
N LYS A 96 0.68 -20.58 -8.91
CA LYS A 96 -0.14 -20.43 -7.70
C LYS A 96 -0.73 -19.03 -7.59
N VAL A 97 -2.00 -18.98 -7.19
CA VAL A 97 -2.67 -17.77 -6.71
C VAL A 97 -1.85 -17.17 -5.56
N PRO A 98 -1.59 -15.86 -5.57
CA PRO A 98 -0.82 -15.20 -4.51
C PRO A 98 -1.48 -15.39 -3.14
N ASP A 99 -0.63 -15.51 -2.12
CA ASP A 99 -1.08 -15.41 -0.74
C ASP A 99 -1.38 -13.95 -0.41
N LEU A 100 -2.59 -13.68 0.10
CA LEU A 100 -3.05 -12.35 0.45
C LEU A 100 -2.83 -12.02 1.93
N ASN A 101 -2.08 -12.86 2.65
CA ASN A 101 -1.58 -12.53 3.97
C ASN A 101 -0.79 -11.22 3.93
N ARG A 102 -1.08 -10.36 4.90
CA ARG A 102 -0.57 -9.02 5.07
C ARG A 102 -0.87 -8.03 3.94
N TYR A 103 -1.80 -8.35 3.03
CA TYR A 103 -2.12 -7.51 1.87
C TYR A 103 -3.30 -6.57 2.12
N SER A 104 -4.15 -6.85 3.12
CA SER A 104 -5.30 -5.99 3.47
C SER A 104 -4.89 -4.55 3.82
N ARG A 105 -3.69 -4.37 4.40
CA ARG A 105 -3.09 -3.06 4.69
C ARG A 105 -3.02 -2.15 3.47
N HIS A 106 -2.82 -2.68 2.26
CA HIS A 106 -2.71 -1.86 1.06
C HIS A 106 -4.06 -1.26 0.66
N TYR A 107 -5.16 -1.97 0.92
CA TYR A 107 -6.50 -1.44 0.73
C TYR A 107 -6.84 -0.35 1.75
N TYR A 108 -6.35 -0.50 2.99
CA TYR A 108 -6.44 0.54 4.00
C TYR A 108 -5.58 1.78 3.66
N ASP A 109 -4.34 1.58 3.21
CA ASP A 109 -3.39 2.66 2.90
C ASP A 109 -3.93 3.64 1.84
N VAL A 110 -4.68 3.17 0.84
CA VAL A 110 -5.24 4.04 -0.22
C VAL A 110 -6.49 4.82 0.19
N GLN A 111 -7.02 4.58 1.40
CA GLN A 111 -8.14 5.38 1.95
C GLN A 111 -7.78 6.86 2.06
N ILE A 112 -6.50 7.21 2.08
CA ILE A 112 -6.04 8.60 2.04
C ILE A 112 -6.63 9.40 0.86
N TRP A 113 -7.12 8.74 -0.20
CA TRP A 113 -7.80 9.40 -1.31
C TRP A 113 -9.10 10.14 -0.90
N THR A 114 -9.69 9.81 0.26
CA THR A 114 -10.86 10.52 0.81
C THR A 114 -10.47 11.71 1.68
N ASN A 115 -9.19 11.89 1.99
CA ASN A 115 -8.69 13.03 2.76
C ASN A 115 -8.94 14.34 1.98
N PRO A 116 -9.42 15.42 2.63
CA PRO A 116 -9.75 16.66 1.94
C PRO A 116 -8.54 17.38 1.32
N ASP A 117 -7.37 17.28 1.93
CA ASP A 117 -6.16 18.01 1.52
C ASP A 117 -5.35 17.23 0.47
N TYR A 118 -5.32 15.91 0.60
CA TYR A 118 -4.52 15.05 -0.28
C TYR A 118 -5.35 14.33 -1.33
N GLY A 119 -6.61 14.03 -1.05
CA GLY A 119 -7.34 12.92 -1.62
C GLY A 119 -7.44 12.88 -3.15
N LYS A 120 -8.50 13.50 -3.68
CA LYS A 120 -8.74 13.57 -5.14
C LYS A 120 -7.63 14.29 -5.89
N ALA A 121 -6.97 15.26 -5.26
CA ALA A 121 -5.84 15.98 -5.85
C ALA A 121 -4.71 15.01 -6.21
N THR A 122 -4.30 14.15 -5.27
CA THR A 122 -3.31 13.09 -5.48
C THR A 122 -3.77 12.10 -6.55
N ALA A 123 -5.02 11.64 -6.46
CA ALA A 123 -5.59 10.69 -7.42
C ALA A 123 -5.74 11.26 -8.84
N SER A 124 -5.63 12.58 -9.00
CA SER A 124 -5.65 13.26 -10.31
C SER A 124 -4.26 13.52 -10.90
N MET A 125 -3.17 13.16 -10.21
CA MET A 125 -1.80 13.34 -10.69
C MET A 125 -1.39 12.27 -11.72
N LEU A 126 -1.96 12.34 -12.93
CA LEU A 126 -1.79 11.30 -13.96
C LEU A 126 -0.34 11.15 -14.47
N GLU A 127 0.43 12.23 -14.52
CA GLU A 127 1.85 12.14 -14.89
C GLU A 127 2.65 11.33 -13.86
N LEU A 128 2.36 11.52 -12.57
CA LEU A 128 2.96 10.73 -11.50
C LEU A 128 2.50 9.27 -11.55
N ALA A 129 1.22 9.03 -11.85
CA ALA A 129 0.69 7.68 -12.06
C ALA A 129 1.47 6.95 -13.17
N GLU A 130 1.66 7.59 -14.32
CA GLU A 130 2.38 7.04 -15.46
C GLU A 130 3.87 6.82 -15.14
N ALA A 131 4.52 7.75 -14.43
CA ALA A 131 5.90 7.57 -13.97
C ALA A 131 6.03 6.34 -13.05
N CYS A 132 5.13 6.17 -12.09
CA CYS A 132 5.09 5.00 -11.22
C CYS A 132 4.86 3.71 -12.01
N ARG A 133 3.94 3.72 -12.97
CA ARG A 133 3.61 2.57 -13.82
C ARG A 133 4.81 2.11 -14.64
N ARG A 134 5.47 3.04 -15.35
CA ARG A 134 6.69 2.77 -16.12
C ARG A 134 7.82 2.21 -15.25
N HIS A 135 8.00 2.79 -14.05
CA HIS A 135 8.98 2.29 -13.11
C HIS A 135 8.68 0.85 -12.66
N LYS A 136 7.41 0.52 -12.37
CA LYS A 136 6.98 -0.85 -12.03
C LYS A 136 7.20 -1.83 -13.20
N GLU A 137 6.89 -1.45 -14.43
CA GLU A 137 7.15 -2.26 -15.62
C GLU A 137 8.63 -2.61 -15.80
N LEU A 138 9.51 -1.66 -15.53
CA LEU A 138 10.96 -1.84 -15.68
C LEU A 138 11.57 -2.65 -14.52
N MET A 139 11.26 -2.27 -13.28
CA MET A 139 11.96 -2.80 -12.09
C MET A 139 11.32 -4.04 -11.48
N PHE A 140 10.04 -4.28 -11.77
CA PHE A 140 9.22 -5.37 -11.20
C PHE A 140 8.46 -6.13 -12.28
N ARG A 141 9.13 -6.39 -13.41
CA ARG A 141 8.53 -7.05 -14.57
C ARG A 141 7.98 -8.43 -14.22
N ALA A 142 6.66 -8.51 -14.13
CA ALA A 142 5.90 -9.74 -14.01
C ALA A 142 4.69 -9.65 -14.95
N PRO A 143 4.60 -10.49 -15.99
CA PRO A 143 3.52 -10.40 -16.98
C PRO A 143 2.12 -10.48 -16.39
N ASP A 144 1.96 -11.17 -15.26
CA ASP A 144 0.66 -11.33 -14.59
C ASP A 144 0.20 -10.06 -13.86
N HIS A 145 1.10 -9.09 -13.60
CA HIS A 145 0.74 -7.83 -12.93
C HIS A 145 0.03 -6.84 -13.86
N ARG A 146 0.12 -7.03 -15.18
CA ARG A 146 -0.54 -6.23 -16.21
C ARG A 146 -0.44 -4.71 -16.03
N TYR A 147 0.74 -4.22 -15.65
CA TYR A 147 1.00 -2.78 -15.59
C TYR A 147 0.83 -2.07 -16.94
N ASP A 148 0.85 -2.80 -18.06
CA ASP A 148 0.49 -2.29 -19.39
C ASP A 148 -0.97 -1.82 -19.48
N ARG A 149 -1.85 -2.34 -18.62
CA ARG A 149 -3.27 -1.98 -18.50
C ARG A 149 -3.58 -1.08 -17.32
N ALA A 150 -2.60 -0.71 -16.50
CA ALA A 150 -2.85 0.13 -15.33
C ALA A 150 -2.90 1.61 -15.72
N VAL A 151 -3.84 1.97 -16.60
CA VAL A 151 -4.03 3.31 -17.16
C VAL A 151 -5.47 3.81 -16.88
N PRO A 152 -5.71 5.13 -16.91
CA PRO A 152 -7.05 5.69 -16.72
C PRO A 152 -8.09 4.98 -17.62
N GLY A 153 -9.23 4.64 -17.02
CA GLY A 153 -10.31 3.88 -17.67
C GLY A 153 -10.20 2.36 -17.52
N SER A 154 -9.10 1.83 -16.99
CA SER A 154 -8.86 0.38 -16.93
C SER A 154 -8.19 -0.12 -15.64
N PHE A 155 -8.14 0.70 -14.60
CA PHE A 155 -7.69 0.26 -13.28
C PHE A 155 -8.62 -0.82 -12.71
N ARG A 156 -8.04 -1.81 -12.01
CA ARG A 156 -8.74 -2.94 -11.39
C ARG A 156 -8.32 -3.11 -9.93
N LEU A 157 -8.86 -2.28 -9.06
CA LEU A 157 -8.58 -2.25 -7.62
C LEU A 157 -9.52 -3.15 -6.83
N VAL A 158 -10.78 -3.27 -7.26
CA VAL A 158 -11.80 -4.03 -6.54
C VAL A 158 -11.46 -5.53 -6.57
N PRO A 159 -11.28 -6.18 -5.40
CA PRO A 159 -10.92 -7.59 -5.34
C PRO A 159 -12.10 -8.48 -5.73
N THR A 160 -11.81 -9.66 -6.29
CA THR A 160 -12.80 -10.72 -6.51
C THR A 160 -13.48 -11.16 -5.20
N PRO A 161 -14.66 -11.79 -5.24
CA PRO A 161 -15.32 -12.29 -4.02
C PRO A 161 -14.43 -13.20 -3.16
N GLU A 162 -13.67 -14.09 -3.78
CA GLU A 162 -12.74 -15.00 -3.10
C GLU A 162 -11.57 -14.25 -2.47
N MET A 163 -11.01 -13.25 -3.17
CA MET A 163 -9.99 -12.37 -2.61
C MET A 163 -10.54 -11.60 -1.40
N ARG A 164 -11.76 -11.05 -1.51
CA ARG A 164 -12.40 -10.28 -0.44
C ARG A 164 -12.54 -11.10 0.85
N LYS A 165 -12.88 -12.39 0.76
CA LYS A 165 -12.92 -13.29 1.93
C LYS A 165 -11.55 -13.43 2.61
N LYS A 166 -10.49 -13.64 1.82
CA LYS A 166 -9.11 -13.74 2.34
C LYS A 166 -8.64 -12.42 2.95
N LEU A 167 -8.92 -11.31 2.28
CA LEU A 167 -8.58 -9.96 2.73
C LEU A 167 -9.33 -9.59 4.01
N ALA A 168 -10.59 -10.01 4.19
CA ALA A 168 -11.34 -9.79 5.43
C ALA A 168 -10.67 -10.48 6.62
N SER A 169 -10.31 -11.77 6.46
CA SER A 169 -9.59 -12.51 7.51
C SER A 169 -8.21 -11.90 7.81
N ASP A 170 -7.51 -11.41 6.79
CA ASP A 170 -6.26 -10.68 6.99
C ASP A 170 -6.46 -9.34 7.70
N TYR A 171 -7.53 -8.61 7.33
CA TYR A 171 -7.86 -7.30 7.91
C TYR A 171 -8.20 -7.41 9.39
N GLU A 172 -8.95 -8.43 9.81
CA GLU A 172 -9.25 -8.70 11.23
C GLU A 172 -7.97 -8.77 12.05
N ARG A 173 -6.97 -9.54 11.59
CA ARG A 173 -5.67 -9.65 12.27
C ARG A 173 -4.86 -8.35 12.18
N MET A 174 -4.89 -7.70 11.02
CA MET A 174 -4.16 -6.46 10.78
C MET A 174 -4.71 -5.28 11.61
N SER A 175 -6.00 -5.27 11.91
CA SER A 175 -6.71 -4.15 12.55
C SER A 175 -6.10 -3.72 13.88
N ALA A 176 -5.44 -4.64 14.59
CA ALA A 176 -4.67 -4.37 15.80
C ALA A 176 -3.50 -3.38 15.60
N MET A 177 -3.08 -3.12 14.35
CA MET A 177 -2.06 -2.12 14.01
C MET A 177 -2.63 -0.71 13.80
N ILE A 178 -3.95 -0.54 13.65
CA ILE A 178 -4.54 0.77 13.39
C ILE A 178 -4.62 1.53 14.71
N PHE A 179 -4.08 2.75 14.72
CA PHE A 179 -4.27 3.67 15.83
C PHE A 179 -5.72 4.20 15.84
N GLY A 180 -6.35 4.17 17.00
CA GLY A 180 -7.73 4.62 17.17
C GLY A 180 -8.76 3.60 16.69
N ALA A 181 -9.93 4.07 16.27
CA ALA A 181 -10.99 3.22 15.76
C ALA A 181 -10.66 2.77 14.33
N ALA A 182 -10.41 1.47 14.15
CA ALA A 182 -10.29 0.88 12.82
C ALA A 182 -11.62 0.99 12.07
N PRO A 183 -11.64 1.43 10.79
CA PRO A 183 -12.87 1.43 10.01
C PRO A 183 -13.33 -0.01 9.75
N GLU A 184 -14.63 -0.17 9.55
CA GLU A 184 -15.18 -1.46 9.11
C GLU A 184 -14.58 -1.86 7.76
N PHE A 185 -14.30 -3.16 7.59
CA PHE A 185 -13.74 -3.68 6.34
C PHE A 185 -14.63 -3.37 5.13
N SER A 186 -15.96 -3.39 5.32
CA SER A 186 -16.92 -3.00 4.29
C SER A 186 -16.76 -1.55 3.85
N SER A 187 -16.49 -0.62 4.78
CA SER A 187 -16.23 0.79 4.47
C SER A 187 -14.93 0.97 3.68
N VAL A 188 -13.88 0.22 4.04
CA VAL A 188 -12.63 0.20 3.25
C VAL A 188 -12.92 -0.25 1.82
N MET A 189 -13.67 -1.34 1.64
CA MET A 189 -14.01 -1.83 0.30
C MET A 189 -14.89 -0.88 -0.50
N ALA A 190 -15.88 -0.22 0.12
CA ALA A 190 -16.72 0.77 -0.54
C ALA A 190 -15.88 1.93 -1.10
N SER A 191 -14.93 2.44 -0.31
CA SER A 191 -14.02 3.50 -0.76
C SER A 191 -13.06 3.04 -1.86
N ILE A 192 -12.72 1.74 -1.95
CA ILE A 192 -11.95 1.18 -3.07
C ILE A 192 -12.79 1.16 -4.36
N GLU A 193 -14.07 0.81 -4.26
CA GLU A 193 -15.01 0.82 -5.40
C GLU A 193 -15.21 2.26 -5.92
N GLU A 194 -15.33 3.24 -5.02
CA GLU A 194 -15.40 4.66 -5.37
C GLU A 194 -14.10 5.15 -6.02
N LEU A 195 -12.94 4.77 -5.50
CA LEU A 195 -11.64 5.13 -6.06
C LEU A 195 -11.46 4.55 -7.47
N GLU A 196 -11.77 3.27 -7.67
CA GLU A 196 -11.70 2.65 -9.00
C GLU A 196 -12.61 3.38 -9.99
N THR A 197 -13.85 3.66 -9.59
CA THR A 197 -14.82 4.40 -10.41
C THR A 197 -14.28 5.79 -10.77
N PHE A 198 -13.73 6.52 -9.79
CA PHE A 198 -13.13 7.82 -10.00
C PHE A 198 -11.98 7.76 -11.00
N LEU A 199 -10.98 6.90 -10.77
CA LEU A 199 -9.81 6.77 -11.64
C LEU A 199 -10.18 6.35 -13.06
N ASN A 200 -11.21 5.51 -13.20
CA ASN A 200 -11.66 5.05 -14.50
C ASN A 200 -12.50 6.10 -15.26
N SER A 201 -13.24 6.95 -14.56
CA SER A 201 -13.97 8.07 -15.18
C SER A 201 -13.05 9.17 -15.75
N ILE A 202 -11.78 9.22 -15.36
CA ILE A 202 -10.85 10.26 -15.83
C ILE A 202 -10.56 10.10 -17.34
N ALA A 203 -10.67 8.88 -17.88
CA ALA A 203 -10.50 8.62 -19.32
C ALA A 203 -11.53 9.34 -20.19
N ASP A 204 -12.70 9.68 -19.63
CA ASP A 204 -13.79 10.33 -20.36
C ASP A 204 -13.62 11.86 -20.44
N LYS A 205 -12.60 12.43 -19.80
CA LYS A 205 -12.31 13.87 -19.88
C LYS A 205 -11.32 14.11 -21.02
N PRO A 206 -11.70 14.86 -22.07
CA PRO A 206 -10.76 15.21 -23.13
C PRO A 206 -9.59 15.98 -22.53
N SER A 207 -8.38 15.62 -22.93
CA SER A 207 -7.15 16.34 -22.59
C SER A 207 -7.32 17.81 -22.99
N LEU A 208 -7.18 18.73 -22.01
CA LEU A 208 -7.10 20.17 -22.25
C LEU A 208 -5.79 20.53 -22.96
#